data_AF-A0A6J6J3H7-F1
#
_entry.id   AF-A0A6J6J3H7-F1
#
_cell.length_a   1.000
_cell.length_b   1.000
_cell.length_c   1.000
_cell.angle_alpha   90.00
_cell.angle_beta   90.00
_cell.angle_gamma   90.00
#
_symmetry.space_group_name_H-M   'P 1'
#
loop_
_entity.id
_entity.type
_entity.pdbx_description
1 polymer ?
#
loop_
_entity_poly.entity_id
_entity_poly.type
_entity_poly.pdbx_seq_one_letter_code
_entity_poly.pdbx_strand_id
1 'polypeptide(L)' 'MAHLSKEQLLKIAETKMADLNANDVEAAAKIIAGTARSMGITVDA' A
#
# COMPACT_ATOMS: atom_id res chain seq x y z
N MET A 1 -7.62 15.55 -5.66
CA MET A 1 -7.02 14.26 -6.05
C MET A 1 -6.70 13.51 -4.77
N ALA A 2 -7.01 12.21 -4.70
CA ALA A 2 -6.71 11.42 -3.50
C ALA A 2 -5.22 11.12 -3.42
N HIS A 3 -4.66 11.16 -2.21
CA HIS A 3 -3.25 10.91 -1.92
C HIS A 3 -3.11 9.98 -0.71
N LEU A 4 -2.11 9.10 -0.74
CA LEU A 4 -1.77 8.16 0.31
C LEU A 4 -0.30 8.33 0.70
N SER A 5 -0.05 8.65 1.97
CA SER A 5 1.30 8.71 2.51
C SER A 5 1.87 7.31 2.75
N LYS A 6 3.21 7.23 2.90
CA LYS A 6 3.90 5.98 3.24
C LYS A 6 3.36 5.34 4.52
N GLU A 7 3.08 6.12 5.56
CA GLU A 7 2.53 5.62 6.83
C GLU A 7 1.12 5.03 6.66
N GLN A 8 0.29 5.66 5.83
CA GLN A 8 -1.04 5.14 5.53
C GLN A 8 -0.95 3.84 4.74
N LEU A 9 -0.03 3.75 3.77
CA LEU A 9 0.24 2.51 3.04
C LEU A 9 0.69 1.39 3.97
N LEU A 10 1.58 1.68 4.92
CA LEU A 10 2.04 0.70 5.91
C LEU A 10 0.90 0.22 6.82
N LYS A 11 0.06 1.12 7.34
CA LYS A 11 -1.13 0.72 8.13
C LYS A 11 -2.10 -0.16 7.34
N ILE A 12 -2.36 0.18 6.08
CA ILE A 12 -3.23 -0.63 5.22
C ILE A 12 -2.57 -1.98 4.95
N ALA A 13 -1.26 -2.00 4.71
CA ALA A 13 -0.48 -3.21 4.49
C ALA A 13 -0.49 -4.13 5.72
N GLU A 14 -0.30 -3.61 6.92
CA GLU A 14 -0.42 -4.38 8.18
C GLU A 14 -1.80 -5.02 8.31
N THR A 15 -2.86 -4.24 8.04
CA THR A 15 -4.25 -4.73 8.14
C THR A 15 -4.55 -5.81 7.10
N LYS A 16 -4.01 -5.68 5.88
CA LYS A 16 -4.21 -6.63 4.77
C LYS A 16 -3.16 -7.73 4.70
N MET A 17 -2.18 -7.77 5.59
CA MET A 17 -1.02 -8.65 5.48
C MET A 17 -1.41 -10.13 5.34
N ALA A 18 -2.45 -10.56 6.06
CA ALA A 18 -2.98 -11.92 5.99
C ALA A 18 -3.61 -12.27 4.62
N ASP A 19 -4.06 -11.27 3.86
CA ASP A 19 -4.68 -11.43 2.54
C ASP A 19 -3.67 -11.30 1.39
N LEU A 20 -2.45 -10.84 1.68
CA LEU A 20 -1.45 -10.51 0.67
C LEU A 20 -0.36 -11.58 0.62
N ASN A 21 0.14 -11.85 -0.58
CA ASN A 21 1.33 -12.68 -0.76
C ASN A 21 2.59 -11.82 -0.63
N ALA A 22 2.89 -11.39 0.59
CA ALA A 22 4.05 -10.57 0.92
C ALA A 22 4.83 -11.18 2.09
N ASN A 23 6.15 -11.00 2.08
CA ASN A 23 7.04 -11.54 3.12
C ASN A 23 7.21 -10.58 4.30
N ASP A 24 6.95 -9.29 4.08
CA ASP A 24 7.06 -8.23 5.07
C ASP A 24 6.08 -7.09 4.74
N VAL A 25 5.88 -6.19 5.71
CA VAL A 25 4.93 -5.07 5.62
C VAL A 25 5.34 -4.07 4.53
N GLU A 26 6.64 -3.89 4.26
CA GLU A 26 7.10 -2.98 3.21
C GLU A 26 6.79 -3.54 1.81
N ALA A 27 6.96 -4.84 1.61
CA ALA A 27 6.57 -5.54 0.39
C ALA A 27 5.05 -5.48 0.19
N ALA A 28 4.26 -5.68 1.25
CA ALA A 28 2.81 -5.50 1.21
C ALA A 28 2.42 -4.05 0.85
N ALA A 29 3.11 -3.06 1.42
CA ALA A 29 2.88 -1.65 1.10
C ALA A 29 3.15 -1.33 -0.38
N LYS A 30 4.15 -1.96 -1.01
CA LYS A 30 4.40 -1.84 -2.46
C LYS A 30 3.25 -2.39 -3.31
N ILE A 31 2.65 -3.52 -2.91
CA ILE A 31 1.48 -4.10 -3.60
C ILE A 31 0.28 -3.16 -3.51
N ILE A 32 0.01 -2.62 -2.32
CA ILE A 32 -1.06 -1.65 -2.10
C ILE A 32 -0.80 -0.36 -2.90
N ALA A 33 0.44 0.13 -2.91
CA ALA A 33 0.82 1.31 -3.69
C ALA A 33 0.61 1.11 -5.19
N GLY A 34 0.93 -0.06 -5.75
CA GLY A 34 0.66 -0.38 -7.15
C GLY A 34 -0.83 -0.36 -7.49
N THR A 35 -1.66 -0.88 -6.58
CA THR A 35 -3.13 -0.84 -6.71
C THR A 35 -3.64 0.60 -6.66
N ALA A 36 -3.17 1.40 -5.70
CA ALA A 36 -3.54 2.82 -5.56
C ALA A 36 -3.18 3.63 -6.82
N ARG A 37 -1.97 3.45 -7.36
CA ARG A 37 -1.54 4.10 -8.61
C ARG A 37 -2.45 3.74 -9.79
N SER A 38 -2.85 2.48 -9.91
CA SER A 38 -3.74 2.03 -11.00
C SER A 38 -5.15 2.62 -10.90
N MET A 39 -5.58 3.00 -9.71
CA MET A 39 -6.83 3.71 -9.46
C MET A 39 -6.70 5.24 -9.59
N GLY A 40 -5.53 5.75 -9.97
CA GLY A 40 -5.27 7.19 -10.10
C GLY A 40 -5.04 7.91 -8.77
N ILE A 41 -4.68 7.18 -7.70
CA ILE A 41 -4.34 7.76 -6.39
C ILE A 41 -2.83 8.00 -6.34
N THR A 42 -2.43 9.21 -5.96
CA THR A 42 -1.01 9.55 -5.78
C THR A 42 -0.48 8.90 -4.49
N VAL A 43 0.74 8.36 -4.53
CA VAL A 43 1.39 7.72 -3.38
C VAL A 43 2.81 8.24 -3.19
N ASP A 44 3.20 8.47 -1.94
CA ASP A 44 4.60 8.71 -1.57
C ASP A 44 5.25 7.37 -1.19
N ALA A 45 6.24 6.93 -1.98
CA ALA A 45 6.95 5.65 -1.82
C ALA A 45 8.33 5.84 -1.18
#